data_AF-A0A815VJS3-F1
#
_entry.id   AF-A0A815VJS3-F1
#
_cell.length_a   1.000
_cell.length_b   1.000
_cell.length_c   1.000
_cell.angle_alpha   90.00
_cell.angle_beta   90.00
_cell.angle_gamma   90.00
#
_symmetry.space_group_name_H-M   'P 1'
#
loop_
_entity.id
_entity.type
_entity.pdbx_description
1 polymer ?
#
loop_
_entity_poly.entity_id
_entity_poly.type
_entity_poly.pdbx_seq_one_letter_code
_entity_poly.pdbx_strand_id
1 'polypeptide(L)'
;GEPGKDNATRKRIHKNLPQPFQLKIVITDNFNKQSSLIVEQLNKLLEFDTYESFLKYNQLSINDLLGFIYADDCEYDERMFMAIYLNTENQLVIKSGHMYSIILERKNIRTMEFNAKQDQTTEVSFDSIYYQSGKQEKKAIALFDSQTYMFYAIRLEISTNTSKTEETVLLPLEKIK
;
A
#
# COMPACT_ATOMS: atom_id res chain seq x y z
N GLY A 1 15.33 7.26 -37.70
CA GLY A 1 15.40 7.42 -36.24
C GLY A 1 16.01 6.16 -35.67
N GLU A 2 16.86 6.27 -34.66
CA GLU A 2 17.33 5.08 -33.95
C GLU A 2 16.16 4.43 -33.20
N PRO A 3 16.06 3.09 -33.18
CA PRO A 3 15.10 2.41 -32.33
C PRO A 3 15.33 2.83 -30.88
N GLY A 4 14.23 3.05 -30.14
CA GLY A 4 14.31 3.33 -28.70
C GLY A 4 15.05 2.19 -28.01
N LYS A 5 16.14 2.51 -27.30
CA LYS A 5 17.13 1.54 -26.77
C LYS A 5 16.55 0.52 -25.79
N ASP A 6 15.40 0.80 -25.18
CA ASP A 6 14.78 -0.07 -24.18
C ASP A 6 13.25 0.14 -24.14
N ASN A 7 12.49 -0.95 -24.11
CA ASN A 7 11.05 -0.93 -23.89
C ASN A 7 10.71 -0.55 -22.43
N ALA A 8 11.58 -0.84 -21.46
CA ALA A 8 11.34 -0.64 -20.04
C ALA A 8 11.38 0.84 -19.60
N THR A 9 12.02 1.72 -20.37
CA THR A 9 12.12 3.15 -20.06
C THR A 9 10.95 3.98 -20.62
N ARG A 10 10.06 3.37 -21.42
CA ARG A 10 8.94 4.08 -22.04
C ARG A 10 7.80 4.29 -21.06
N LYS A 11 7.09 5.42 -21.20
CA LYS A 11 5.86 5.69 -20.43
C LYS A 11 4.82 4.60 -20.72
N ARG A 12 4.12 4.13 -19.69
CA ARG A 12 3.01 3.19 -19.86
C ARG A 12 1.91 3.83 -20.72
N ILE A 13 1.43 3.09 -21.71
CA ILE A 13 0.26 3.41 -22.51
C ILE A 13 -1.00 2.91 -21.82
N HIS A 14 -2.15 3.48 -22.21
CA HIS A 14 -3.44 3.19 -21.60
C HIS A 14 -3.76 1.68 -21.63
N LYS A 15 -4.26 1.13 -20.52
CA LYS A 15 -4.54 -0.30 -20.30
C LYS A 15 -5.49 -0.96 -21.31
N ASN A 16 -6.29 -0.17 -22.01
CA ASN A 16 -7.21 -0.66 -23.06
C ASN A 16 -6.49 -1.05 -24.36
N LEU A 17 -5.22 -0.70 -24.54
CA LEU A 17 -4.44 -1.12 -25.70
C LEU A 17 -3.89 -2.53 -25.48
N PRO A 18 -3.96 -3.43 -26.49
CA PRO A 18 -3.40 -4.76 -26.38
C PRO A 18 -1.91 -4.70 -26.04
N GLN A 19 -1.42 -5.66 -25.26
CA GLN A 19 -0.02 -5.70 -24.83
C GLN A 19 0.65 -6.99 -25.35
N PRO A 20 1.71 -6.91 -26.17
CA PRO A 20 2.27 -5.68 -26.75
C PRO A 20 1.33 -5.06 -27.80
N PHE A 21 1.34 -3.74 -27.92
CA PHE A 21 0.69 -3.04 -29.02
C PHE A 21 1.65 -3.03 -30.21
N GLN A 22 1.23 -3.63 -31.32
CA GLN A 22 2.05 -3.75 -32.53
C GLN A 22 1.33 -3.14 -33.73
N LEU A 23 2.02 -2.24 -34.44
CA LEU A 23 1.59 -1.71 -35.73
C LEU A 23 2.57 -2.15 -36.81
N LYS A 24 2.08 -2.82 -37.85
CA LYS A 24 2.84 -3.12 -39.06
C LYS A 24 2.43 -2.16 -40.17
N ILE A 25 3.33 -1.26 -40.53
CA ILE A 25 3.17 -0.34 -41.66
C ILE A 25 3.82 -1.00 -42.87
N VAL A 26 3.03 -1.30 -43.90
CA VAL A 26 3.52 -1.85 -45.17
C VAL A 26 3.55 -0.74 -46.21
N ILE A 27 4.74 -0.45 -46.74
CA ILE A 27 4.97 0.53 -47.78
C ILE A 27 5.17 -0.24 -49.08
N THR A 28 4.33 0.05 -50.08
CA THR A 28 4.45 -0.54 -51.42
C THR A 28 4.91 0.54 -52.38
N ASP A 29 5.95 0.25 -53.17
CA ASP A 29 6.44 1.18 -54.20
C ASP A 29 5.67 1.02 -55.53
N ASN A 30 5.98 1.90 -56.49
CA ASN A 30 5.39 1.88 -57.83
C ASN A 30 5.78 0.64 -58.67
N PHE A 31 6.72 -0.18 -58.19
CA PHE A 31 7.15 -1.44 -58.78
C PHE A 31 6.56 -2.66 -58.04
N ASN A 32 5.54 -2.46 -57.18
CA ASN A 32 4.93 -3.48 -56.32
C ASN A 32 5.90 -4.13 -55.33
N LYS A 33 7.06 -3.53 -55.04
CA LYS A 33 7.93 -4.00 -53.97
C LYS A 33 7.40 -3.52 -52.64
N GLN A 34 7.42 -4.41 -51.65
CA GLN A 34 6.96 -4.13 -50.30
C GLN A 34 8.14 -3.99 -49.35
N SER A 35 8.07 -3.00 -48.48
CA SER A 35 8.87 -2.90 -47.26
C SER A 35 7.94 -2.76 -46.08
N SER A 36 8.32 -3.27 -44.91
CA SER A 36 7.50 -3.13 -43.71
C SER A 36 8.27 -2.56 -42.54
N LEU A 37 7.64 -1.65 -41.81
CA LEU A 37 8.08 -1.13 -40.53
C LEU A 37 7.16 -1.71 -39.44
N ILE A 38 7.74 -2.36 -38.43
CA ILE A 38 7.00 -2.82 -37.25
C ILE A 38 7.31 -1.87 -36.11
N VAL A 39 6.27 -1.30 -35.52
CA VAL A 39 6.34 -0.47 -34.31
C VAL A 39 5.72 -1.27 -33.18
N GLU A 40 6.51 -1.54 -32.15
CA GLU A 40 6.07 -2.23 -30.93
C GLU A 40 6.14 -1.28 -29.72
N GLN A 41 5.09 -1.34 -28.92
CA GLN A 41 5.02 -0.71 -27.60
C GLN A 41 4.61 -1.75 -26.57
N LEU A 42 5.40 -1.89 -25.51
CA LEU A 42 5.14 -2.77 -24.38
C LEU A 42 5.13 -1.93 -23.10
N ASN A 43 4.12 -2.11 -22.27
CA ASN A 43 4.10 -1.52 -20.94
C ASN A 43 5.15 -2.19 -20.04
N LYS A 44 5.96 -1.38 -19.34
CA LYS A 44 6.81 -1.87 -18.25
C LYS A 44 5.97 -2.57 -17.18
N LEU A 45 6.53 -3.51 -16.42
CA LEU A 45 5.82 -4.15 -15.30
C LEU A 45 5.32 -3.10 -14.29
N LEU A 46 4.20 -3.40 -13.65
CA LEU A 46 3.73 -2.60 -12.51
C LEU A 46 4.58 -2.95 -11.30
N GLU A 47 5.27 -1.95 -10.77
CA GLU A 47 6.03 -2.08 -9.54
C GLU A 47 5.12 -1.67 -8.38
N PHE A 48 4.49 -2.67 -7.77
CA PHE A 48 3.65 -2.47 -6.59
C PHE A 48 4.40 -2.83 -5.33
N ASP A 49 4.11 -2.10 -4.26
CA ASP A 49 4.57 -2.48 -2.93
C ASP A 49 3.95 -3.83 -2.54
N THR A 50 4.81 -4.80 -2.24
CA THR A 50 4.42 -6.10 -1.70
C THR A 50 4.93 -6.22 -0.27
N TYR A 51 4.47 -7.27 0.41
CA TYR A 51 5.00 -7.65 1.72
C TYR A 51 6.53 -7.78 1.68
N GLU A 52 7.07 -8.45 0.65
CA GLU A 52 8.50 -8.70 0.49
C GLU A 52 9.27 -7.42 0.18
N SER A 53 8.75 -6.55 -0.71
CA SER A 53 9.41 -5.28 -1.01
C SER A 53 9.41 -4.36 0.21
N PHE A 54 8.32 -4.34 0.98
CA PHE A 54 8.19 -3.58 2.21
C PHE A 54 9.20 -4.05 3.26
N LEU A 55 9.29 -5.36 3.50
CA LEU A 55 10.28 -5.93 4.43
C LEU A 55 11.70 -5.61 3.99
N LYS A 56 12.02 -5.79 2.70
CA LYS A 56 13.36 -5.50 2.18
C LYS A 56 13.74 -4.04 2.37
N TYR A 57 12.82 -3.11 2.13
CA TYR A 57 13.06 -1.68 2.28
C TYR A 57 13.20 -1.25 3.75
N ASN A 58 12.45 -1.88 4.66
CA ASN A 58 12.40 -1.53 6.08
C ASN A 58 13.15 -2.54 6.97
N GLN A 59 14.01 -3.40 6.41
CA GLN A 59 14.64 -4.51 7.12
C GLN A 59 15.45 -4.08 8.36
N LEU A 60 16.00 -2.86 8.35
CA LEU A 60 16.81 -2.33 9.45
C LEU A 60 15.95 -1.72 10.58
N SER A 61 14.68 -1.43 10.32
CA SER A 61 13.78 -0.77 11.26
C SER A 61 12.72 -1.70 11.82
N ILE A 62 12.53 -2.89 11.24
CA ILE A 62 11.53 -3.86 11.65
C ILE A 62 12.20 -4.97 12.48
N ASN A 63 11.71 -5.15 13.70
CA ASN A 63 12.00 -6.33 14.51
C ASN A 63 10.99 -7.46 14.26
N ASP A 64 9.70 -7.13 14.26
CA ASP A 64 8.61 -8.10 14.10
C ASP A 64 7.49 -7.47 13.26
N LEU A 65 7.21 -8.01 12.07
CA LEU A 65 6.12 -7.51 11.22
C LEU A 65 4.82 -8.22 11.64
N LEU A 66 3.87 -7.46 12.17
CA LEU A 66 2.63 -7.98 12.75
C LEU A 66 1.49 -8.05 11.74
N GLY A 67 1.44 -7.11 10.80
CA GLY A 67 0.43 -7.10 9.75
C GLY A 67 0.82 -6.23 8.57
N PHE A 68 0.38 -6.63 7.38
CA PHE A 68 0.56 -5.87 6.14
C PHE A 68 -0.69 -6.08 5.29
N ILE A 69 -1.45 -5.01 5.07
CA ILE A 69 -2.61 -5.04 4.18
C ILE A 69 -2.44 -4.07 3.04
N TYR A 70 -3.08 -4.40 1.93
CA TYR A 70 -3.11 -3.57 0.75
C TYR A 70 -4.46 -3.66 0.04
N ALA A 71 -4.74 -2.64 -0.76
CA ALA A 71 -5.85 -2.61 -1.69
C ALA A 71 -5.37 -1.97 -3.00
N ASP A 72 -5.76 -2.58 -4.11
CA ASP A 72 -5.36 -2.15 -5.45
C ASP A 72 -6.39 -1.20 -6.03
N ASP A 73 -5.93 -0.16 -6.70
CA ASP A 73 -6.75 0.71 -7.53
C ASP A 73 -6.51 0.38 -9.01
N CYS A 74 -7.34 -0.50 -9.55
CA CYS A 74 -7.28 -0.91 -10.96
C CYS A 74 -7.66 0.21 -11.93
N GLU A 75 -8.25 1.33 -11.47
CA GLU A 75 -8.48 2.49 -12.34
C GLU A 75 -7.18 3.21 -12.65
N TYR A 76 -6.35 3.40 -11.63
CA TYR A 76 -5.11 4.19 -11.69
C TYR A 76 -3.83 3.34 -11.79
N ASP A 77 -3.95 2.01 -11.78
CA ASP A 77 -2.82 1.08 -11.67
C ASP A 77 -1.94 1.42 -10.44
N GLU A 78 -2.56 1.61 -9.28
CA GLU A 78 -1.89 1.98 -8.02
C GLU A 78 -2.21 0.98 -6.90
N ARG A 79 -1.34 0.90 -5.89
CA ARG A 79 -1.57 0.11 -4.69
C ARG A 79 -1.44 0.98 -3.45
N MET A 80 -2.44 0.92 -2.58
CA MET A 80 -2.39 1.51 -1.25
C MET A 80 -2.08 0.41 -0.25
N PHE A 81 -1.20 0.68 0.72
CA PHE A 81 -0.88 -0.29 1.77
C PHE A 81 -0.78 0.38 3.15
N MET A 82 -0.96 -0.46 4.17
CA MET A 82 -0.69 -0.15 5.57
C MET A 82 0.03 -1.34 6.22
N ALA A 83 0.88 -1.05 7.18
CA ALA A 83 1.63 -2.06 7.92
C ALA A 83 1.64 -1.76 9.41
N ILE A 84 1.65 -2.81 10.22
CA ILE A 84 1.87 -2.74 11.67
C ILE A 84 3.07 -3.61 12.00
N TYR A 85 4.04 -3.06 12.72
CA TYR A 85 5.24 -3.80 13.12
C TYR A 85 5.80 -3.30 14.46
N LEU A 86 6.62 -4.11 15.11
CA LEU A 86 7.49 -3.67 16.19
C LEU A 86 8.81 -3.20 15.58
N ASN A 87 9.26 -2.01 15.97
CA ASN A 87 10.58 -1.53 15.57
C ASN A 87 11.70 -2.19 16.39
N THR A 88 12.96 -1.85 16.11
CA THR A 88 14.14 -2.36 16.83
C THR A 88 14.16 -2.01 18.33
N GLU A 89 13.44 -0.97 18.74
CA GLU A 89 13.27 -0.57 20.13
C GLU A 89 12.05 -1.27 20.80
N ASN A 90 11.34 -2.12 20.05
CA ASN A 90 10.06 -2.73 20.42
C ASN A 90 8.93 -1.74 20.69
N GLN A 91 8.94 -0.59 20.02
CA GLN A 91 7.79 0.29 19.94
C GLN A 91 6.88 -0.18 18.81
N LEU A 92 5.56 -0.06 19.01
CA LEU A 92 4.59 -0.43 17.99
C LEU A 92 4.50 0.67 16.94
N VAL A 93 4.67 0.33 15.67
CA VAL A 93 4.62 1.28 14.56
C VAL A 93 3.47 0.93 13.63
N ILE A 94 2.64 1.92 13.34
CA ILE A 94 1.61 1.84 12.30
C ILE A 94 2.08 2.72 11.14
N LYS A 95 2.28 2.14 9.97
CA LYS A 95 2.78 2.82 8.76
C LYS A 95 1.71 2.87 7.69
N SER A 96 1.46 4.05 7.13
CA SER A 96 0.49 4.32 6.08
C SER A 96 1.22 4.85 4.84
N GLY A 97 1.55 3.95 3.91
CA GLY A 97 2.44 4.26 2.80
C GLY A 97 3.86 4.63 3.26
N HIS A 98 4.57 5.42 2.44
CA HIS A 98 5.98 5.76 2.69
C HIS A 98 6.19 7.00 3.56
N MET A 99 5.22 7.91 3.64
CA MET A 99 5.39 9.21 4.28
C MET A 99 4.84 9.30 5.70
N TYR A 100 3.84 8.48 6.05
CA TYR A 100 3.13 8.62 7.32
C TYR A 100 3.34 7.39 8.20
N SER A 101 3.69 7.63 9.46
CA SER A 101 3.79 6.59 10.47
C SER A 101 3.48 7.15 11.85
N ILE A 102 2.87 6.34 12.71
CA ILE A 102 2.72 6.59 14.13
C ILE A 102 3.57 5.58 14.88
N ILE A 103 4.24 6.04 15.93
CA ILE A 103 4.97 5.21 16.88
C ILE A 103 4.20 5.27 18.19
N LEU A 104 3.85 4.11 18.74
CA LEU A 104 3.14 3.94 19.99
C LEU A 104 4.07 3.24 20.99
N GLU A 105 4.49 4.01 21.99
CA GLU A 105 5.17 3.48 23.17
C GLU A 105 4.15 3.02 24.20
N ARG A 106 4.61 2.26 25.19
CA ARG A 106 3.74 1.81 26.30
C ARG A 106 3.04 2.96 27.01
N LYS A 107 3.65 4.14 27.11
CA LYS A 107 3.04 5.34 27.71
C LYS A 107 1.87 5.86 26.88
N ASN A 108 2.00 5.88 25.54
CA ASN A 108 0.91 6.29 24.64
C ASN A 108 -0.27 5.33 24.79
N ILE A 109 0.00 4.02 24.77
CA ILE A 109 -1.04 2.98 24.92
C ILE A 109 -1.78 3.14 26.25
N ARG A 110 -1.07 3.29 27.38
CA ARG A 110 -1.71 3.49 28.69
C ARG A 110 -2.58 4.75 28.74
N THR A 111 -2.15 5.82 28.05
CA THR A 111 -2.94 7.05 27.96
C THR A 111 -4.21 6.81 27.15
N MET A 112 -4.11 6.07 26.05
CA MET A 112 -5.28 5.67 25.25
C MET A 112 -6.25 4.78 26.04
N GLU A 113 -5.75 3.79 26.78
CA GLU A 113 -6.57 2.92 27.65
C GLU A 113 -7.29 3.74 28.73
N PHE A 114 -6.59 4.69 29.35
CA PHE A 114 -7.19 5.59 30.33
C PHE A 114 -8.32 6.43 29.72
N ASN A 115 -8.08 7.04 28.55
CA ASN A 115 -9.09 7.85 27.85
C ASN A 115 -10.26 6.99 27.39
N ALA A 116 -10.01 5.82 26.80
CA ALA A 116 -11.05 4.88 26.36
C ALA A 116 -11.96 4.45 27.51
N LYS A 117 -11.37 4.21 28.69
CA LYS A 117 -12.13 3.90 29.91
C LYS A 117 -12.93 5.10 30.43
N GLN A 118 -12.37 6.30 30.38
CA GLN A 118 -13.04 7.53 30.79
C GLN A 118 -14.26 7.83 29.90
N ASP A 119 -14.09 7.68 28.59
CA ASP A 119 -15.09 8.00 27.57
C ASP A 119 -16.03 6.82 27.25
N GLN A 120 -15.77 5.65 27.83
CA GLN A 120 -16.52 4.40 27.62
C GLN A 120 -16.56 3.97 26.14
N THR A 121 -15.44 4.14 25.43
CA THR A 121 -15.32 3.80 24.01
C THR A 121 -14.47 2.54 23.80
N THR A 122 -14.92 1.64 22.93
CA THR A 122 -14.18 0.42 22.58
C THR A 122 -13.40 0.53 21.26
N GLU A 123 -13.63 1.60 20.50
CA GLU A 123 -12.97 1.87 19.23
C GLU A 123 -12.51 3.33 19.21
N VAL A 124 -11.22 3.56 18.93
CA VAL A 124 -10.63 4.90 18.82
C VAL A 124 -9.83 5.00 17.53
N SER A 125 -10.23 5.89 16.63
CA SER A 125 -9.53 6.12 15.37
C SER A 125 -8.19 6.86 15.57
N PHE A 126 -7.20 6.52 14.76
CA PHE A 126 -5.93 7.25 14.72
C PHE A 126 -5.96 8.36 13.65
N ASP A 127 -6.24 9.58 14.06
CA ASP A 127 -6.38 10.72 13.14
C ASP A 127 -5.09 11.03 12.35
N SER A 128 -3.91 10.77 12.92
CA SER A 128 -2.63 11.09 12.28
C SER A 128 -2.20 10.14 11.15
N ILE A 129 -2.91 9.01 10.96
CA ILE A 129 -2.73 8.09 9.81
C ILE A 129 -3.98 8.00 8.94
N TYR A 130 -5.00 8.78 9.28
CA TYR A 130 -6.18 8.92 8.46
C TYR A 130 -5.81 9.62 7.15
N TYR A 131 -6.20 9.00 6.05
CA TYR A 131 -6.09 9.58 4.72
C TYR A 131 -7.41 9.40 4.00
N GLN A 132 -7.91 10.47 3.39
CA GLN A 132 -9.06 10.42 2.50
C GLN A 132 -8.84 11.34 1.31
N SER A 133 -8.95 10.79 0.10
CA SER A 133 -8.90 11.53 -1.16
C SER A 133 -9.91 10.93 -2.12
N GLY A 134 -11.03 11.62 -2.33
CA GLY A 134 -12.15 11.08 -3.11
C GLY A 134 -12.72 9.82 -2.45
N LYS A 135 -12.71 8.68 -3.17
CA LYS A 135 -13.14 7.37 -2.64
C LYS A 135 -11.99 6.54 -2.05
N GLN A 136 -10.75 7.03 -2.16
CA GLN A 136 -9.61 6.36 -1.55
C GLN A 136 -9.52 6.75 -0.07
N GLU A 137 -9.36 5.76 0.79
CA GLU A 137 -9.36 5.94 2.24
C GLU A 137 -8.40 4.96 2.92
N LYS A 138 -7.67 5.43 3.93
CA LYS A 138 -6.89 4.61 4.85
C LYS A 138 -7.22 4.98 6.28
N LYS A 139 -7.55 3.98 7.11
CA LYS A 139 -7.88 4.13 8.53
C LYS A 139 -7.14 3.08 9.32
N ALA A 140 -6.74 3.46 10.53
CA ALA A 140 -6.49 2.49 11.59
C ALA A 140 -7.32 2.87 12.81
N ILE A 141 -7.79 1.85 13.51
CA ILE A 141 -8.68 1.98 14.65
C ILE A 141 -8.11 1.11 15.76
N ALA A 142 -7.84 1.71 16.91
CA ALA A 142 -7.47 1.01 18.12
C ALA A 142 -8.71 0.33 18.72
N LEU A 143 -8.58 -0.95 19.06
CA LEU A 143 -9.64 -1.75 19.67
C LEU A 143 -9.32 -2.03 21.14
N PHE A 144 -10.32 -1.80 21.99
CA PHE A 144 -10.26 -1.99 23.43
C PHE A 144 -11.28 -3.02 23.89
N ASP A 145 -10.88 -3.85 24.85
CA ASP A 145 -11.77 -4.83 25.43
C ASP A 145 -12.94 -4.14 26.16
N SER A 146 -14.17 -4.58 25.88
CA SER A 146 -15.39 -3.91 26.39
C SER A 146 -15.53 -3.90 27.91
N GLN A 147 -14.85 -4.79 28.63
CA GLN A 147 -14.97 -4.92 30.08
C GLN A 147 -13.82 -4.21 30.80
N THR A 148 -12.60 -4.41 30.31
CA THR A 148 -11.37 -3.94 30.94
C THR A 148 -10.84 -2.64 30.34
N TYR A 149 -11.29 -2.29 29.13
CA TYR A 149 -10.75 -1.20 28.29
C TYR A 149 -9.26 -1.34 28.03
N MET A 150 -8.74 -2.57 28.07
CA MET A 150 -7.37 -2.87 27.68
C MET A 150 -7.27 -2.88 26.16
N PHE A 151 -6.27 -2.19 25.65
CA PHE A 151 -5.97 -2.15 24.22
C PHE A 151 -5.46 -3.52 23.77
N TYR A 152 -6.05 -4.16 22.77
CA TYR A 152 -5.66 -5.54 22.39
C TYR A 152 -5.39 -5.74 20.90
N ALA A 153 -5.90 -4.86 20.04
CA ALA A 153 -5.78 -5.01 18.60
C ALA A 153 -5.87 -3.67 17.87
N ILE A 154 -5.44 -3.67 16.61
CA ILE A 154 -5.69 -2.58 15.67
C ILE A 154 -6.44 -3.14 14.47
N ARG A 155 -7.55 -2.50 14.10
CA ARG A 155 -8.23 -2.73 12.82
C ARG A 155 -7.66 -1.76 11.78
N LEU A 156 -7.16 -2.30 10.69
CA LEU A 156 -6.71 -1.55 9.53
C LEU A 156 -7.76 -1.65 8.43
N GLU A 157 -8.08 -0.53 7.80
CA GLU A 157 -9.03 -0.45 6.69
C GLU A 157 -8.41 0.36 5.54
N ILE A 158 -8.39 -0.22 4.35
CA ILE A 158 -7.98 0.45 3.10
C ILE A 158 -9.11 0.31 2.10
N SER A 159 -9.56 1.42 1.53
CA SER A 159 -10.51 1.44 0.42
C SER A 159 -9.91 2.22 -0.75
N THR A 160 -10.07 1.69 -1.96
CA THR A 160 -9.74 2.37 -3.23
C THR A 160 -11.02 2.58 -4.05
N ASN A 161 -10.90 3.10 -5.27
CA ASN A 161 -12.05 3.18 -6.18
C ASN A 161 -12.58 1.80 -6.60
N THR A 162 -11.76 0.75 -6.52
CA THR A 162 -12.06 -0.57 -7.11
C THR A 162 -11.95 -1.74 -6.15
N SER A 163 -11.34 -1.57 -4.97
CA SER A 163 -11.23 -2.62 -3.96
C SER A 163 -11.28 -2.08 -2.53
N LYS A 164 -11.55 -2.97 -1.58
CA LYS A 164 -11.49 -2.68 -0.14
C LYS A 164 -10.88 -3.88 0.58
N THR A 165 -10.01 -3.60 1.53
CA THR A 165 -9.39 -4.59 2.41
C THR A 165 -9.50 -4.13 3.85
N GLU A 166 -9.84 -5.05 4.74
CA GLU A 166 -9.94 -4.82 6.17
C GLU A 166 -9.32 -5.99 6.92
N GLU A 167 -8.48 -5.71 7.91
CA GLU A 167 -7.86 -6.73 8.74
C GLU A 167 -7.71 -6.24 10.18
N THR A 168 -7.94 -7.14 11.12
CA THR A 168 -7.71 -6.87 12.55
C THR A 168 -6.48 -7.62 13.02
N VAL A 169 -5.49 -6.87 13.48
CA VAL A 169 -4.20 -7.40 13.93
C VAL A 169 -4.19 -7.41 15.46
N LEU A 170 -4.13 -8.60 16.04
CA LEU A 170 -3.93 -8.79 17.47
C LEU A 170 -2.51 -8.39 17.86
N LEU A 171 -2.36 -7.66 18.97
CA LEU A 171 -1.08 -7.08 19.34
C LEU A 171 -0.40 -7.85 20.48
N PRO A 172 0.92 -8.12 20.37
CA PRO A 172 1.68 -8.71 21.46
C PRO A 172 2.07 -7.64 22.48
N LEU A 173 1.11 -7.17 23.28
CA LEU A 173 1.28 -6.05 24.22
C LEU A 173 2.48 -6.23 25.16
N GLU A 174 2.78 -7.47 25.53
CA GLU A 174 3.92 -7.86 26.39
C GLU A 174 5.27 -7.47 25.79
N LYS A 175 5.35 -7.43 24.46
CA LYS A 175 6.57 -7.09 23.71
C LYS A 175 6.75 -5.58 23.54
N ILE A 176 5.69 -4.78 23.71
CA ILE A 176 5.74 -3.33 23.44
C ILE A 176 6.38 -2.58 24.62
N LYS A 177 7.47 -1.85 24.35
CA LYS A 177 8.20 -1.06 25.35
C LYS A 177 7.68 0.37 25.51
#